data_AF-X1VV03-F1
#
_entry.id   AF-X1VV03-F1
#
_cell.length_a   1.000
_cell.length_b   1.000
_cell.length_c   1.000
_cell.angle_alpha   90.00
_cell.angle_beta   90.00
_cell.angle_gamma   90.00
#
_symmetry.space_group_name_H-M   'P 1'
#
loop_
_entity.id
_entity.type
_entity.pdbx_description
1 polymer ?
#
loop_
_entity_poly.entity_id
_entity_poly.type
_entity_poly.pdbx_seq_one_letter_code
_entity_poly.pdbx_strand_id
1 'polypeptide(L)'
;MPAQLDLFNEVELEKPEPQATVRLGNREARIPLRKQRRQAARRFMEIITELMGKDIYIGSYHTGGSHFWIDNLKLGRLELELYPIHLKYDVDYIPSVIVLWGNKGGHVRIFTDYLVAVREQEYEGYWHYLLDFRNGFYESRIDQWRSNYAYLAITRFKD
;
A
#
# COMPACT_ATOMS: atom_id res chain seq x y z
N MET A 1 -27.27 -20.18 48.03
CA MET A 1 -26.13 -19.26 48.23
C MET A 1 -24.88 -19.95 47.70
N PRO A 2 -24.04 -19.27 46.91
CA PRO A 2 -24.17 -19.32 45.45
C PRO A 2 -22.84 -19.70 44.75
N ALA A 3 -22.92 -19.69 43.41
CA ALA A 3 -21.83 -19.45 42.47
C ALA A 3 -20.90 -20.63 42.17
N GLN A 4 -21.30 -21.45 41.21
CA GLN A 4 -20.34 -22.19 40.41
C GLN A 4 -20.76 -22.16 38.94
N LEU A 5 -19.88 -21.53 38.15
CA LEU A 5 -19.74 -21.60 36.69
C LEU A 5 -20.77 -20.85 35.85
N ASP A 6 -20.62 -19.53 35.80
CA ASP A 6 -21.03 -18.74 34.63
C ASP A 6 -19.87 -17.83 34.15
N LEU A 7 -18.64 -18.36 34.20
CA LEU A 7 -17.40 -17.61 33.92
C LEU A 7 -17.01 -17.56 32.43
N PHE A 8 -17.92 -17.96 31.53
CA PHE A 8 -17.65 -18.04 30.08
C PHE A 8 -18.71 -17.37 29.21
N ASN A 9 -19.62 -16.58 29.81
CA ASN A 9 -20.47 -15.70 29.01
C ASN A 9 -19.66 -14.47 28.59
N GLU A 10 -19.59 -14.27 27.27
CA GLU A 10 -19.13 -13.06 26.57
C GLU A 10 -17.62 -12.79 26.57
N VAL A 11 -16.84 -13.70 25.98
CA VAL A 11 -15.73 -13.24 25.14
C VAL A 11 -16.17 -13.44 23.70
N GLU A 12 -16.63 -12.37 23.05
CA GLU A 12 -16.69 -12.34 21.59
C GLU A 12 -15.27 -12.62 21.08
N LEU A 13 -14.99 -13.88 20.75
CA LEU A 13 -13.76 -14.24 20.03
C LEU A 13 -13.80 -13.45 18.73
N GLU A 14 -12.90 -12.47 18.59
CA GLU A 14 -12.70 -11.73 17.34
C GLU A 14 -12.70 -12.73 16.19
N LYS A 15 -13.70 -12.61 15.30
CA LYS A 15 -13.81 -13.50 14.16
C LYS A 15 -12.48 -13.43 13.39
N PRO A 16 -11.83 -14.58 13.10
CA PRO A 16 -10.56 -14.56 12.40
C PRO A 16 -10.70 -13.81 11.10
N GLU A 17 -9.81 -12.84 10.86
CA GLU A 17 -9.89 -11.97 9.69
C GLU A 17 -9.91 -12.81 8.40
N PRO A 18 -10.74 -12.44 7.42
CA PRO A 18 -10.83 -13.18 6.16
C PRO A 18 -9.47 -13.16 5.46
N GLN A 19 -8.88 -14.34 5.31
CA GLN A 19 -7.67 -14.55 4.54
C GLN A 19 -8.03 -14.78 3.07
N ALA A 20 -7.29 -14.15 2.18
CA ALA A 20 -7.42 -14.40 0.76
C ALA A 20 -6.64 -15.67 0.40
N THR A 21 -7.31 -16.64 -0.22
CA THR A 21 -6.67 -17.80 -0.82
C THR A 21 -6.20 -17.42 -2.22
N VAL A 22 -4.90 -17.43 -2.44
CA VAL A 22 -4.32 -17.29 -3.79
C VAL A 22 -4.01 -18.70 -4.28
N ARG A 23 -4.28 -19.01 -5.57
CA ARG A 23 -3.95 -20.30 -6.23
C ARG A 23 -2.98 -20.15 -7.41
N LEU A 24 -1.92 -20.94 -7.48
CA LEU A 24 -1.02 -21.07 -8.65
C LEU A 24 -0.75 -22.55 -8.91
N GLY A 25 -1.35 -23.06 -9.99
CA GLY A 25 -1.36 -24.49 -10.27
C GLY A 25 -1.91 -25.25 -9.06
N ASN A 26 -1.09 -26.12 -8.47
CA ASN A 26 -1.46 -26.95 -7.32
C ASN A 26 -1.11 -26.32 -5.96
N ARG A 27 -0.57 -25.10 -5.92
CA ARG A 27 -0.17 -24.42 -4.69
C ARG A 27 -1.25 -23.45 -4.23
N GLU A 28 -1.54 -23.49 -2.93
CA GLU A 28 -2.45 -22.55 -2.26
C GLU A 28 -1.72 -21.84 -1.13
N ALA A 29 -1.91 -20.52 -1.04
CA ALA A 29 -1.44 -19.74 0.10
C ALA A 29 -2.62 -18.93 0.66
N ARG A 30 -2.78 -18.97 1.99
CA ARG A 30 -3.76 -18.14 2.70
C ARG A 30 -3.03 -16.95 3.32
N ILE A 31 -3.36 -15.74 2.86
CA ILE A 31 -2.69 -14.51 3.29
C ILE A 31 -3.72 -13.53 3.84
N PRO A 32 -3.47 -12.87 4.98
CA PRO A 32 -4.34 -11.81 5.49
C PRO A 32 -4.14 -10.50 4.70
N LEU A 33 -4.49 -10.50 3.40
CA LEU A 33 -4.30 -9.36 2.50
C LEU A 33 -5.01 -8.10 3.01
N ARG A 34 -6.21 -8.25 3.59
CA ARG A 34 -6.96 -7.13 4.14
C ARG A 34 -6.20 -6.42 5.27
N LYS A 35 -5.56 -7.19 6.16
CA LYS A 35 -4.76 -6.66 7.28
C LYS A 35 -3.52 -5.94 6.78
N GLN A 36 -2.77 -6.58 5.89
CA GLN A 36 -1.56 -6.02 5.28
C GLN A 36 -1.88 -4.71 4.53
N ARG A 37 -2.94 -4.74 3.72
CA ARG A 37 -3.43 -3.56 3.01
C ARG A 37 -3.81 -2.44 3.96
N ARG A 38 -4.53 -2.74 5.04
CA ARG A 38 -4.93 -1.75 6.06
C ARG A 38 -3.71 -1.08 6.69
N GLN A 39 -2.74 -1.88 7.13
CA GLN A 39 -1.52 -1.38 7.77
C GLN A 39 -0.69 -0.55 6.79
N ALA A 40 -0.48 -1.06 5.58
CA ALA A 40 0.28 -0.36 4.54
C ALA A 40 -0.40 0.94 4.11
N ALA A 41 -1.72 0.93 3.88
CA ALA A 41 -2.48 2.13 3.53
C ALA A 41 -2.43 3.16 4.68
N ARG A 42 -2.59 2.75 5.93
CA ARG A 42 -2.48 3.66 7.08
C ARG A 42 -1.09 4.29 7.17
N ARG A 43 -0.03 3.49 7.08
CA ARG A 43 1.35 4.00 7.09
C ARG A 43 1.60 4.95 5.93
N PHE A 44 1.09 4.62 4.74
CA PHE A 44 1.20 5.47 3.57
C PHE A 44 0.51 6.83 3.78
N MET A 45 -0.68 6.81 4.37
CA MET A 45 -1.46 8.02 4.64
C MET A 45 -0.75 8.95 5.62
N GLU A 46 -0.13 8.40 6.67
CA GLU A 46 0.69 9.18 7.61
C GLU A 46 1.81 9.92 6.87
N ILE A 47 2.59 9.19 6.06
CA ILE A 47 3.71 9.74 5.28
C ILE A 47 3.22 10.82 4.30
N ILE A 48 2.20 10.54 3.49
CA ILE A 48 1.74 11.48 2.47
C ILE A 48 1.14 12.74 3.09
N THR A 49 0.51 12.63 4.26
CA THR A 49 0.00 13.80 4.99
C THR A 49 1.13 14.77 5.35
N GLU A 50 2.30 14.26 5.74
CA GLU A 50 3.50 15.07 6.02
C GLU A 50 4.12 15.70 4.76
N LEU A 51 3.85 15.11 3.59
CA LEU A 51 4.34 15.58 2.30
C LEU A 51 3.35 16.51 1.57
N MET A 52 2.16 16.74 2.12
CA MET A 52 1.17 17.64 1.52
C MET A 52 1.73 19.03 1.26
N GLY A 53 1.43 19.57 0.08
CA GLY A 53 1.90 20.87 -0.39
C GLY A 53 3.37 20.91 -0.83
N LYS A 54 4.16 19.86 -0.57
CA LYS A 54 5.57 19.77 -0.98
C LYS A 54 5.70 19.21 -2.40
N ASP A 55 6.88 19.40 -2.98
CA ASP A 55 7.25 18.75 -4.24
C ASP A 55 7.79 17.35 -3.96
N ILE A 56 7.21 16.36 -4.63
CA ILE A 56 7.65 14.96 -4.60
C ILE A 56 8.00 14.49 -6.01
N TYR A 57 8.76 13.41 -6.09
CA TYR A 57 9.15 12.78 -7.34
C TYR A 57 8.68 11.33 -7.33
N ILE A 58 8.15 10.88 -8.46
CA ILE A 58 7.60 9.54 -8.61
C ILE A 58 8.50 8.73 -9.54
N GLY A 59 8.89 7.57 -9.04
CA GLY A 59 9.42 6.48 -9.85
C GLY A 59 8.44 5.31 -9.84
N SER A 60 8.30 4.62 -10.97
CA SER A 60 7.52 3.40 -11.01
C SER A 60 8.10 2.41 -12.00
N TYR A 61 8.12 1.15 -11.55
CA TYR A 61 8.46 0.01 -12.38
C TYR A 61 7.40 -1.08 -12.19
N HIS A 62 6.79 -1.51 -13.29
CA HIS A 62 5.82 -2.60 -13.29
C HIS A 62 6.43 -3.86 -13.90
N THR A 63 6.32 -4.97 -13.20
CA THR A 63 7.03 -6.22 -13.52
C THR A 63 6.33 -7.10 -14.56
N GLY A 64 5.26 -6.59 -15.17
CA GLY A 64 4.44 -7.28 -16.18
C GLY A 64 4.73 -6.93 -17.64
N GLY A 65 5.88 -6.36 -17.99
CA GLY A 65 6.25 -6.14 -19.39
C GLY A 65 5.93 -4.76 -19.97
N SER A 66 5.84 -3.72 -19.14
CA SER A 66 5.92 -2.35 -19.64
C SER A 66 7.31 -2.12 -20.26
N HIS A 67 7.34 -1.67 -21.52
CA HIS A 67 8.58 -1.40 -22.27
C HIS A 67 9.30 -0.11 -21.87
N PHE A 68 8.81 0.56 -20.81
CA PHE A 68 9.36 1.79 -20.27
C PHE A 68 9.17 1.79 -18.76
N TRP A 69 10.00 2.56 -18.06
CA TRP A 69 9.82 2.89 -16.65
C TRP A 69 9.71 4.41 -16.51
N ILE A 70 9.09 4.84 -15.42
CA ILE A 70 9.05 6.25 -15.05
C ILE A 70 10.03 6.42 -13.91
N ASP A 71 10.87 7.45 -13.98
CA ASP A 71 11.75 7.81 -12.89
C ASP A 71 11.79 9.33 -12.72
N ASN A 72 11.95 9.78 -11.48
CA ASN A 72 12.05 11.19 -11.09
C ASN A 72 10.97 12.11 -11.71
N LEU A 73 9.74 11.61 -11.88
CA LEU A 73 8.63 12.42 -12.36
C LEU A 73 8.13 13.33 -11.25
N LYS A 74 8.35 14.63 -11.39
CA LYS A 74 7.94 15.62 -10.38
C LYS A 74 6.41 15.77 -10.33
N LEU A 75 5.82 15.56 -9.15
CA LEU A 75 4.53 16.12 -8.77
C LEU A 75 4.77 17.29 -7.82
N GLY A 76 4.57 18.50 -8.33
CA GLY A 76 4.71 19.71 -7.53
C GLY A 76 3.44 20.06 -6.78
N ARG A 77 3.57 20.64 -5.58
CA ARG A 77 2.47 20.96 -4.64
C ARG A 77 1.51 19.79 -4.46
N LEU A 78 1.98 18.75 -3.78
CA LEU A 78 1.23 17.52 -3.59
C LEU A 78 -0.13 17.77 -2.92
N GLU A 79 -1.18 17.25 -3.54
CA GLU A 79 -2.52 17.16 -3.00
C GLU A 79 -2.97 15.69 -2.92
N LEU A 80 -3.85 15.38 -1.97
CA LEU A 80 -4.26 14.01 -1.68
C LEU A 80 -5.78 13.87 -1.80
N GLU A 81 -6.21 12.88 -2.58
CA GLU A 81 -7.61 12.47 -2.70
C GLU A 81 -7.75 10.97 -2.45
N LEU A 82 -8.81 10.58 -1.75
CA LEU A 82 -9.08 9.19 -1.35
C LEU A 82 -10.43 8.75 -1.88
N TYR A 83 -10.53 7.49 -2.31
CA TYR A 83 -11.78 6.89 -2.72
C TYR A 83 -12.04 5.54 -2.03
N PRO A 84 -13.26 5.29 -1.53
CA PRO A 84 -14.40 6.20 -1.48
C PRO A 84 -14.28 7.28 -0.38
N ILE A 85 -14.38 8.56 -0.76
CA ILE A 85 -14.17 9.71 0.15
C ILE A 85 -15.16 9.75 1.32
N HIS A 86 -16.38 9.24 1.12
CA HIS A 86 -17.43 9.27 2.15
C HIS A 86 -17.13 8.40 3.37
N LEU A 87 -16.15 7.49 3.28
CA LEU A 87 -15.72 6.63 4.39
C LEU A 87 -14.45 7.14 5.10
N LYS A 88 -13.95 8.34 4.76
CA LYS A 88 -12.66 8.86 5.28
C LYS A 88 -12.54 8.88 6.81
N TYR A 89 -13.66 9.00 7.53
CA TYR A 89 -13.70 9.07 8.99
C TYR A 89 -13.98 7.73 9.69
N ASP A 90 -14.21 6.66 8.92
CA ASP A 90 -14.41 5.32 9.48
C ASP A 90 -13.05 4.74 9.94
N VAL A 91 -13.02 4.17 11.14
CA VAL A 91 -11.83 3.58 11.77
C VAL A 91 -11.33 2.36 10.99
N ASP A 92 -12.26 1.64 10.33
CA ASP A 92 -11.96 0.48 9.49
C ASP A 92 -11.75 0.83 8.01
N TYR A 93 -11.73 2.12 7.68
CA TYR A 93 -11.59 2.58 6.31
C TYR A 93 -10.25 2.16 5.69
N ILE A 94 -10.35 1.53 4.53
CA ILE A 94 -9.21 1.28 3.65
C ILE A 94 -9.55 1.92 2.30
N PRO A 95 -8.87 2.99 1.88
CA PRO A 95 -9.10 3.58 0.57
C PRO A 95 -8.82 2.54 -0.50
N SER A 96 -9.75 2.35 -1.44
CA SER A 96 -9.56 1.47 -2.59
C SER A 96 -8.65 2.14 -3.63
N VAL A 97 -8.76 3.46 -3.76
CA VAL A 97 -7.88 4.26 -4.61
C VAL A 97 -7.34 5.44 -3.81
N ILE A 98 -6.05 5.69 -3.94
CA ILE A 98 -5.39 6.89 -3.45
C ILE A 98 -4.88 7.66 -4.67
N VAL A 99 -5.23 8.93 -4.77
CA VAL A 99 -4.79 9.78 -5.87
C VAL A 99 -3.86 10.85 -5.32
N LEU A 100 -2.64 10.86 -5.85
CA LEU A 100 -1.66 11.91 -5.63
C LEU A 100 -1.80 12.92 -6.76
N TRP A 101 -2.22 14.13 -6.42
CA TRP A 101 -2.35 15.23 -7.36
C TRP A 101 -1.12 16.14 -7.28
N GLY A 102 -0.76 16.71 -8.42
CA GLY A 102 0.23 17.75 -8.53
C GLY A 102 -0.25 18.87 -9.44
N ASN A 103 0.59 19.88 -9.58
CA ASN A 103 0.31 21.06 -10.40
C ASN A 103 -0.14 20.69 -11.83
N LYS A 104 -0.99 21.54 -12.41
CA LYS A 104 -1.47 21.43 -13.80
C LYS A 104 -2.25 20.13 -14.10
N GLY A 105 -2.84 19.51 -13.08
CA GLY A 105 -3.67 18.31 -13.25
C GLY A 105 -2.90 16.99 -13.42
N GLY A 106 -1.57 17.02 -13.27
CA GLY A 106 -0.77 15.81 -13.21
C GLY A 106 -1.14 14.99 -11.98
N HIS A 107 -1.34 13.68 -12.15
CA HIS A 107 -1.76 12.83 -11.04
C HIS A 107 -1.27 11.39 -11.19
N VAL A 108 -1.14 10.72 -10.05
CA VAL A 108 -0.84 9.29 -9.95
C VAL A 108 -1.98 8.62 -9.17
N ARG A 109 -2.62 7.62 -9.77
CA ARG A 109 -3.64 6.81 -9.11
C ARG A 109 -3.02 5.51 -8.61
N ILE A 110 -3.24 5.22 -7.33
CA ILE A 110 -2.72 4.06 -6.64
C ILE A 110 -3.89 3.20 -6.22
N PHE A 111 -4.02 2.03 -6.84
CA PHE A 111 -5.00 1.02 -6.45
C PHE A 111 -4.42 0.20 -5.30
N THR A 112 -5.12 0.16 -4.17
CA THR A 112 -4.58 -0.42 -2.93
C THR A 112 -4.81 -1.92 -2.81
N ASP A 113 -5.54 -2.55 -3.73
CA ASP A 113 -5.96 -3.96 -3.64
C ASP A 113 -4.80 -4.94 -3.44
N TYR A 114 -3.63 -4.61 -3.98
CA TYR A 114 -2.41 -5.40 -3.85
C TYR A 114 -1.31 -4.72 -3.05
N LEU A 115 -1.59 -3.57 -2.41
CA LEU A 115 -0.64 -2.89 -1.54
C LEU A 115 -0.40 -3.74 -0.30
N VAL A 116 0.85 -4.19 -0.11
CA VAL A 116 1.21 -5.09 0.99
C VAL A 116 2.10 -4.44 2.04
N ALA A 117 2.92 -3.48 1.63
CA ALA A 117 3.84 -2.79 2.54
C ALA A 117 4.20 -1.40 2.01
N VAL A 118 4.58 -0.53 2.94
CA VAL A 118 5.28 0.72 2.63
C VAL A 118 6.58 0.73 3.41
N ARG A 119 7.70 0.85 2.69
CA ARG A 119 9.03 0.93 3.25
C ARG A 119 9.55 2.34 3.17
N GLU A 120 10.33 2.73 4.15
CA GLU A 120 10.94 4.04 4.25
C GLU A 120 12.45 3.86 4.33
N GLN A 121 13.17 4.66 3.56
CA GLN A 121 14.61 4.65 3.48
C GLN A 121 15.13 6.08 3.43
N GLU A 122 16.05 6.38 4.33
CA GLU A 122 16.74 7.66 4.35
C GLU A 122 18.08 7.53 3.63
N TYR A 123 18.36 8.46 2.72
CA TYR A 123 19.64 8.59 2.06
C TYR A 123 20.23 9.98 2.31
N GLU A 124 21.52 10.13 1.99
CA GLU A 124 22.16 11.44 1.95
C GLU A 124 21.49 12.27 0.84
N GLY A 125 20.78 13.32 1.23
CA GLY A 125 20.09 14.24 0.31
C GLY A 125 18.62 13.92 -0.03
N TYR A 126 18.05 12.77 0.36
CA TYR A 126 16.62 12.50 0.12
C TYR A 126 16.02 11.41 1.02
N TRP A 127 14.68 11.38 1.06
CA TRP A 127 13.87 10.30 1.60
C TRP A 127 13.22 9.51 0.47
N HIS A 128 13.22 8.18 0.60
CA HIS A 128 12.55 7.25 -0.30
C HIS A 128 11.43 6.51 0.43
N TYR A 129 10.22 6.60 -0.12
CA TYR A 129 9.08 5.82 0.31
C TYR A 129 8.70 4.85 -0.80
N LEU A 130 8.82 3.55 -0.52
CA LEU A 130 8.60 2.47 -1.48
C LEU A 130 7.29 1.76 -1.16
N LEU A 131 6.34 1.81 -2.07
CA LEU A 131 5.10 1.06 -1.97
C LEU A 131 5.30 -0.26 -2.70
N ASP A 132 5.18 -1.36 -1.96
CA ASP A 132 5.31 -2.70 -2.51
C ASP A 132 3.93 -3.26 -2.86
N PHE A 133 3.79 -3.67 -4.11
CA PHE A 133 2.58 -4.33 -4.59
C PHE A 133 2.83 -5.81 -4.81
N ARG A 134 1.86 -6.63 -4.41
CA ARG A 134 1.90 -8.06 -4.65
C ARG A 134 1.55 -8.36 -6.11
N ASN A 135 2.45 -9.05 -6.82
CA ASN A 135 2.23 -9.52 -8.19
C ASN A 135 2.40 -11.05 -8.30
N GLY A 136 1.44 -11.82 -7.77
CA GLY A 136 1.44 -13.29 -7.83
C GLY A 136 2.05 -14.00 -6.60
N PHE A 137 2.82 -15.07 -6.85
CA PHE A 137 3.23 -16.07 -5.86
C PHE A 137 4.67 -16.01 -5.35
N TYR A 138 5.41 -14.93 -5.64
CA TYR A 138 6.84 -14.81 -5.30
C TYR A 138 7.75 -15.86 -5.98
N GLU A 139 7.20 -16.73 -6.84
CA GLU A 139 7.89 -17.88 -7.43
C GLU A 139 7.82 -17.86 -8.96
N SER A 140 8.58 -16.95 -9.59
CA SER A 140 9.22 -17.22 -10.89
C SER A 140 10.05 -16.03 -11.34
N ARG A 141 11.38 -16.22 -11.48
CA ARG A 141 12.20 -15.38 -12.35
C ARG A 141 11.94 -15.82 -13.79
N ILE A 142 11.05 -15.13 -14.51
CA ILE A 142 11.06 -15.22 -15.98
C ILE A 142 12.34 -14.55 -16.52
N ASP A 143 12.87 -13.58 -15.77
CA ASP A 143 14.07 -12.81 -16.10
C ASP A 143 14.72 -12.31 -14.80
N GLN A 144 16.02 -12.59 -14.60
CA GLN A 144 16.76 -12.17 -13.40
C GLN A 144 16.98 -10.65 -13.32
N TRP A 145 16.81 -9.95 -14.44
CA TRP A 145 16.95 -8.49 -14.54
C TRP A 145 15.65 -7.75 -14.23
N ARG A 146 14.54 -8.49 -14.05
CA ARG A 146 13.23 -7.92 -13.74
C ARG A 146 12.87 -8.24 -12.30
N SER A 147 12.52 -7.22 -11.53
CA SER A 147 12.00 -7.37 -10.17
C SER A 147 10.78 -8.32 -10.16
N ASN A 148 10.52 -9.00 -9.05
CA ASN A 148 9.27 -9.75 -8.83
C ASN A 148 8.16 -8.84 -8.25
N TYR A 149 8.49 -7.58 -7.99
CA TYR A 149 7.62 -6.58 -7.36
C TYR A 149 7.37 -5.41 -8.30
N ALA A 150 6.09 -5.12 -8.55
CA ALA A 150 5.73 -3.77 -8.99
C ALA A 150 5.95 -2.85 -7.79
N TYR A 151 6.68 -1.75 -7.99
CA TYR A 151 6.86 -0.76 -6.94
C TYR A 151 6.53 0.63 -7.46
N LEU A 152 6.05 1.45 -6.54
CA LEU A 152 5.96 2.89 -6.69
C LEU A 152 6.93 3.51 -5.68
N ALA A 153 7.91 4.24 -6.17
CA ALA A 153 8.82 5.02 -5.37
C ALA A 153 8.33 6.47 -5.30
N ILE A 154 8.31 7.01 -4.10
CA ILE A 154 8.11 8.43 -3.84
C ILE A 154 9.38 8.97 -3.23
N THR A 155 9.99 9.92 -3.90
CA THR A 155 11.22 10.56 -3.49
C THR A 155 10.93 11.98 -3.04
N ARG A 156 11.40 12.32 -1.85
CA ARG A 156 11.41 13.68 -1.33
C ARG A 156 12.86 14.09 -1.11
N PHE A 157 13.39 14.97 -1.95
CA PHE A 157 14.71 15.53 -1.73
C PHE A 157 14.72 16.39 -0.45
N LYS A 158 15.81 16.28 0.30
CA LYS A 158 16.14 17.15 1.42
C LYS A 158 16.60 18.46 0.78
N ASP A 159 15.85 19.52 1.00
CA ASP A 159 16.22 20.86 0.56
C ASP A 159 17.46 21.35 1.33
#